data_AF-A0A7C3QX54-F1
#
_entry.id   AF-A0A7C3QX54-F1
#
_cell.length_a   1.000
_cell.length_b   1.000
_cell.length_c   1.000
_cell.angle_alpha   90.00
_cell.angle_beta   90.00
_cell.angle_gamma   90.00
#
_symmetry.space_group_name_H-M   'P 1'
#
loop_
_entity.id
_entity.type
_entity.pdbx_description
1 polymer ?
#
loop_
_entity_poly.entity_id
_entity_poly.type
_entity_poly.pdbx_seq_one_letter_code
_entity_poly.pdbx_strand_id
1 'polypeptide(L)'
;MDNKVQRKYSTAISKGAGMIEETRRLLEHWRSGETLDDFTRRVQEEGLLGNATAYRTRDVVRRVFAPRCLRPADKPARILKKVLSSGLQGRVFAELLFIFTARQDPLVYDFTVREYWPAVRRGRNFLDTDPILSFLSEAHYDGRLDNQWSEKVSVRIARCVLGLLRDIGFLREVVRGRREIVNYRMSDEGCAILARELHESGVTDSSLCNHPDWGLFGLTASEVLEKLDGIGAQRGLIVQRAGSVVHITWVVKSIEELIDVLAR
;
A
#
# COMPACT_ATOMS: atom_id res chain seq x y z
N MET A 1 1.11 5.04 -30.10
CA MET A 1 2.20 5.08 -29.11
C MET A 1 1.71 5.91 -27.95
N ASP A 2 1.12 5.26 -26.95
CA ASP A 2 0.65 5.96 -25.76
C ASP A 2 1.87 6.50 -25.01
N ASN A 3 1.96 7.83 -24.92
CA ASN A 3 2.97 8.53 -24.16
C ASN A 3 2.64 8.34 -22.68
N LYS A 4 2.88 7.14 -22.14
CA LYS A 4 2.82 6.88 -20.70
C LYS A 4 3.85 7.80 -20.06
N VAL A 5 3.39 8.88 -19.44
CA VAL A 5 4.21 9.75 -18.59
C VAL A 5 5.02 8.83 -17.68
N GLN A 6 6.32 8.80 -17.91
CA GLN A 6 7.20 7.89 -17.20
C GLN A 6 7.25 8.32 -15.74
N ARG A 7 6.76 7.46 -14.84
CA ARG A 7 6.66 7.77 -13.41
C ARG A 7 8.07 7.96 -12.86
N LYS A 8 8.31 9.11 -12.21
CA LYS A 8 9.60 9.49 -11.64
C LYS A 8 9.76 8.93 -10.22
N TYR A 9 10.96 8.43 -9.93
CA TYR A 9 11.35 7.91 -8.62
C TYR A 9 11.95 9.02 -7.78
N SER A 10 11.65 9.00 -6.49
CA SER A 10 12.09 10.01 -5.53
C SER A 10 12.69 9.38 -4.28
N THR A 11 13.32 10.19 -3.45
CA THR A 11 13.86 9.74 -2.16
C THR A 11 12.84 9.80 -1.02
N ALA A 12 11.55 10.02 -1.31
CA ALA A 12 10.51 10.26 -0.32
C ALA A 12 10.38 9.13 0.72
N ILE A 13 10.53 7.86 0.30
CA ILE A 13 10.50 6.70 1.21
C ILE A 13 11.54 6.79 2.35
N SER A 14 12.64 7.54 2.17
CA SER A 14 13.65 7.75 3.22
C SER A 14 13.19 8.59 4.41
N LYS A 15 12.02 9.25 4.30
CA LYS A 15 11.39 10.04 5.36
C LYS A 15 10.53 9.20 6.31
N GLY A 16 10.16 7.98 5.90
CA GLY A 16 9.44 7.03 6.74
C GLY A 16 9.13 5.76 5.98
N ALA A 17 9.90 4.69 6.20
CA ALA A 17 9.56 3.35 5.71
C ALA A 17 8.57 2.69 6.66
N GLY A 18 7.52 2.06 6.15
CA GLY A 18 6.45 1.45 6.96
C GLY A 18 5.65 2.49 7.73
N MET A 19 6.17 2.92 8.88
CA MET A 19 5.54 3.85 9.84
C MET A 19 4.12 3.40 10.21
N ILE A 20 3.92 2.09 10.38
CA ILE A 20 2.59 1.48 10.58
C ILE A 20 1.98 1.98 11.89
N GLU A 21 2.74 1.92 12.98
CA GLU A 21 2.27 2.32 14.32
C GLU A 21 2.05 3.82 14.41
N GLU A 22 2.93 4.63 13.84
CA GLU A 22 2.76 6.08 13.77
C GLU A 22 1.55 6.45 12.92
N THR A 23 1.35 5.78 11.78
CA THR A 23 0.17 6.02 10.93
C THR A 23 -1.11 5.63 11.65
N ARG A 24 -1.12 4.49 12.37
CA ARG A 24 -2.26 4.09 13.21
C ARG A 24 -2.60 5.17 14.22
N ARG A 25 -1.61 5.61 15.00
CA ARG A 25 -1.80 6.63 16.04
C ARG A 25 -2.28 7.97 15.47
N LEU A 26 -1.75 8.37 14.31
CA LEU A 26 -2.22 9.59 13.62
C LEU A 26 -3.66 9.43 13.14
N LEU A 27 -4.08 8.28 12.61
CA LEU A 27 -5.45 8.05 12.15
C LEU A 27 -6.47 8.04 13.28
N GLU A 28 -6.12 7.49 14.44
CA GLU A 28 -6.97 7.51 15.65
C GLU A 28 -7.32 8.96 16.03
N HIS A 29 -6.33 9.85 15.94
CA HIS A 29 -6.48 11.25 16.35
C HIS A 29 -6.94 12.19 15.23
N TRP A 30 -6.73 11.83 13.96
CA TRP A 30 -7.12 12.66 12.81
C TRP A 30 -8.65 12.85 12.74
N ARG A 31 -9.10 14.06 12.42
CA ARG A 31 -10.52 14.42 12.30
C ARG A 31 -10.82 14.81 10.86
N SER A 32 -11.93 14.28 10.32
CA SER A 32 -12.40 14.63 8.98
C SER A 32 -12.65 16.13 8.87
N GLY A 33 -12.17 16.77 7.80
CA GLY A 33 -12.31 18.21 7.57
C GLY A 33 -11.33 19.11 8.31
N GLU A 34 -10.48 18.58 9.20
CA GLU A 34 -9.41 19.37 9.84
C GLU A 34 -8.31 19.71 8.82
N THR A 35 -7.77 20.92 8.90
CA THR A 35 -6.66 21.33 8.03
C THR A 35 -5.38 20.56 8.39
N LEU A 36 -4.51 20.31 7.39
CA LEU A 36 -3.23 19.66 7.65
C LEU A 36 -2.36 20.46 8.63
N ASP A 37 -2.50 21.79 8.64
CA ASP A 37 -1.76 22.69 9.50
C ASP A 37 -2.20 22.58 10.96
N ASP A 38 -3.51 22.60 11.21
CA ASP A 38 -4.07 22.45 12.54
C ASP A 38 -3.82 21.03 13.08
N PHE A 39 -3.99 20.01 12.22
CA PHE A 39 -3.65 18.64 12.60
C PHE A 39 -2.17 18.50 12.98
N THR A 40 -1.26 19.09 12.19
CA THR A 40 0.18 19.06 12.51
C THR A 40 0.48 19.73 13.86
N ARG A 41 -0.15 20.89 14.13
CA ARG A 41 0.01 21.62 15.40
C ARG A 41 -0.45 20.76 16.57
N ARG A 42 -1.63 20.16 16.45
CA ARG A 42 -2.22 19.31 17.48
C ARG A 42 -1.38 18.06 17.76
N VAL A 43 -0.87 17.39 16.72
CA VAL A 43 0.06 16.24 16.87
C VAL A 43 1.31 16.63 17.66
N GLN A 44 1.82 17.85 17.47
CA GLN A 44 2.98 18.36 18.19
C GLN A 44 2.65 18.71 19.64
N GLU A 45 1.56 19.44 19.89
CA GLU A 45 1.13 19.87 21.23
C GLU A 45 0.74 18.68 22.12
N GLU A 46 0.06 17.68 21.56
CA GLU A 46 -0.37 16.48 22.27
C GLU A 46 0.73 15.40 22.36
N GLY A 47 1.91 15.61 21.74
CA GLY A 47 3.02 14.66 21.79
C GLY A 47 2.70 13.29 21.18
N LEU A 48 1.88 13.23 20.13
CA LEU A 48 1.34 11.97 19.58
C LEU A 48 2.39 11.06 18.94
N LEU A 49 3.59 11.54 18.66
CA LEU A 49 4.70 10.73 18.12
C LEU A 49 5.83 10.51 19.14
N GLY A 50 5.51 10.63 20.43
CA GLY A 50 6.45 10.38 21.52
C GLY A 50 7.63 11.36 21.51
N ASN A 51 8.85 10.85 21.63
CA ASN A 51 10.09 11.66 21.74
C ASN A 51 10.55 12.29 20.41
N ALA A 52 9.69 12.34 19.39
CA ALA A 52 10.01 13.00 18.13
C ALA A 52 10.15 14.51 18.34
N THR A 53 11.20 15.12 17.78
CA THR A 53 11.34 16.58 17.78
C THR A 53 10.21 17.23 16.97
N ALA A 54 9.89 18.49 17.25
CA ALA A 54 8.89 19.26 16.49
C ALA A 54 9.14 19.20 14.96
N TYR A 55 10.40 19.29 14.55
CA TYR A 55 10.79 19.14 13.15
C TYR A 55 10.43 17.76 12.59
N ARG A 56 10.76 16.68 13.33
CA ARG A 56 10.46 15.31 12.91
C ARG A 56 8.97 15.05 12.86
N THR A 57 8.21 15.51 13.86
CA THR A 57 6.75 15.41 13.90
C THR A 57 6.12 16.04 12.67
N ARG A 58 6.50 17.28 12.34
CA ARG A 58 6.04 17.96 11.12
C ARG A 58 6.40 17.17 9.85
N ASP A 59 7.60 16.61 9.78
CA ASP A 59 8.05 15.81 8.63
C ASP A 59 7.24 14.51 8.47
N VAL A 60 6.95 13.81 9.57
CA VAL A 60 6.07 12.62 9.55
C VAL A 60 4.68 12.99 9.06
N VAL A 61 4.05 14.00 9.66
CA VAL A 61 2.67 14.38 9.32
C VAL A 61 2.57 14.83 7.85
N ARG A 62 3.48 15.71 7.40
CA ARG A 62 3.36 16.35 6.09
C ARG A 62 3.97 15.56 4.94
N ARG A 63 5.04 14.81 5.17
CA ARG A 63 5.78 14.09 4.11
C ARG A 63 5.55 12.59 4.09
N VAL A 64 4.94 12.03 5.14
CA VAL A 64 4.67 10.58 5.22
C VAL A 64 3.17 10.33 5.30
N PHE A 65 2.51 10.83 6.35
CA PHE A 65 1.10 10.58 6.59
C PHE A 65 0.19 11.22 5.53
N ALA A 66 0.32 12.53 5.31
CA ALA A 66 -0.57 13.25 4.41
C ALA A 66 -0.53 12.75 2.95
N PRO A 67 0.63 12.47 2.33
CA PRO A 67 0.65 11.91 0.98
C PRO A 67 -0.09 10.57 0.88
N ARG A 68 0.07 9.69 1.88
CA ARG A 68 -0.51 8.35 1.89
C ARG A 68 -2.00 8.34 2.21
N CYS A 69 -2.42 9.19 3.15
CA CYS A 69 -3.74 9.09 3.78
C CYS A 69 -4.71 10.20 3.34
N LEU A 70 -4.18 11.37 2.93
CA LEU A 70 -4.96 12.58 2.71
C LEU A 70 -4.85 13.12 1.27
N ARG A 71 -4.29 12.35 0.33
CA ARG A 71 -4.17 12.74 -1.08
C ARG A 71 -4.64 11.63 -2.03
N PRO A 72 -5.26 11.98 -3.18
CA PRO A 72 -5.72 13.34 -3.56
C PRO A 72 -6.90 13.85 -2.71
N ALA A 73 -7.55 12.95 -1.96
CA ALA A 73 -8.59 13.23 -0.99
C ALA A 73 -8.36 12.39 0.28
N ASP A 74 -9.21 12.56 1.30
CA ASP A 74 -9.12 11.87 2.58
C ASP A 74 -9.70 10.44 2.61
N LYS A 75 -10.17 9.92 1.46
CA LYS A 75 -10.77 8.59 1.34
C LYS A 75 -9.86 7.48 1.93
N PRO A 76 -8.53 7.45 1.67
CA PRO A 76 -7.65 6.48 2.31
C PRO A 76 -7.65 6.57 3.83
N ALA A 77 -7.60 7.77 4.41
CA ALA A 77 -7.68 7.97 5.86
C ALA A 77 -9.00 7.46 6.43
N ARG A 78 -10.13 7.74 5.77
CA ARG A 78 -11.46 7.26 6.21
C ARG A 78 -11.56 5.73 6.19
N ILE A 79 -11.11 5.09 5.11
CA ILE A 79 -11.07 3.62 5.01
C ILE A 79 -10.19 3.03 6.12
N LEU A 80 -8.95 3.51 6.25
CA LEU A 80 -8.02 2.99 7.25
C LEU A 80 -8.53 3.20 8.68
N LYS A 81 -9.11 4.37 8.98
CA LYS A 81 -9.71 4.65 10.29
C LYS A 81 -10.89 3.73 10.59
N LYS A 82 -11.75 3.46 9.59
CA LYS A 82 -12.88 2.53 9.72
C LYS A 82 -12.39 1.09 9.96
N VAL A 83 -11.36 0.64 9.25
CA VAL A 83 -10.74 -0.67 9.49
C VAL A 83 -10.21 -0.77 10.92
N LEU A 84 -9.48 0.24 11.41
CA LEU A 84 -8.97 0.25 12.79
C LEU A 84 -10.07 0.13 13.85
N SER A 85 -11.23 0.76 13.63
CA SER A 85 -12.34 0.72 14.58
C SER A 85 -13.30 -0.46 14.38
N SER A 86 -13.11 -1.29 13.35
CA SER A 86 -14.04 -2.36 12.98
C SER A 86 -13.81 -3.68 13.71
N GLY A 87 -12.62 -3.90 14.27
CA GLY A 87 -12.22 -5.19 14.85
C GLY A 87 -11.61 -6.17 13.84
N LEU A 88 -11.47 -5.78 12.57
CA LEU A 88 -10.69 -6.53 11.58
C LEU A 88 -9.25 -6.75 12.03
N GLN A 89 -8.65 -7.86 11.58
CA GLN A 89 -7.27 -8.20 11.92
C GLN A 89 -6.31 -7.08 11.47
N GLY A 90 -5.30 -6.77 12.30
CA GLY A 90 -4.33 -5.70 12.03
C GLY A 90 -3.57 -5.85 10.69
N ARG A 91 -3.51 -7.06 10.14
CA ARG A 91 -2.97 -7.31 8.79
C ARG A 91 -3.77 -6.62 7.68
N VAL A 92 -5.09 -6.49 7.80
CA VAL A 92 -5.94 -5.81 6.80
C VAL A 92 -5.57 -4.33 6.73
N PHE A 93 -5.33 -3.71 7.89
CA PHE A 93 -4.81 -2.35 7.97
C PHE A 93 -3.46 -2.20 7.28
N ALA A 94 -2.52 -3.14 7.52
CA ALA A 94 -1.21 -3.12 6.88
C ALA A 94 -1.30 -3.27 5.35
N GLU A 95 -2.13 -4.19 4.85
CA GLU A 95 -2.37 -4.40 3.42
C GLU A 95 -2.88 -3.12 2.74
N LEU A 96 -3.90 -2.47 3.31
CA LEU A 96 -4.47 -1.24 2.76
C LEU A 96 -3.50 -0.07 2.86
N LEU A 97 -2.79 0.07 3.99
CA LEU A 97 -1.76 1.09 4.14
C LEU A 97 -0.64 0.91 3.10
N PHE A 98 -0.27 -0.33 2.79
CA PHE A 98 0.70 -0.63 1.74
C PHE A 98 0.21 -0.18 0.37
N ILE A 99 -1.03 -0.51 0.00
CA ILE A 99 -1.65 -0.07 -1.27
C ILE A 99 -1.57 1.46 -1.40
N PHE A 100 -2.05 2.19 -0.39
CA PHE A 100 -2.07 3.64 -0.42
C PHE A 100 -0.66 4.25 -0.40
N THR A 101 0.30 3.59 0.23
CA THR A 101 1.72 3.98 0.19
C THR A 101 2.31 3.78 -1.20
N ALA A 102 2.14 2.59 -1.80
CA ALA A 102 2.70 2.26 -3.09
C ALA A 102 2.11 3.13 -4.21
N ARG A 103 0.80 3.44 -4.17
CA ARG A 103 0.17 4.35 -5.15
C ARG A 103 0.80 5.74 -5.18
N GLN A 104 1.39 6.19 -4.07
CA GLN A 104 2.04 7.50 -3.93
C GLN A 104 3.55 7.45 -4.13
N ASP A 105 4.14 6.25 -4.23
CA ASP A 105 5.58 6.06 -4.39
C ASP A 105 5.85 5.08 -5.56
N PRO A 106 6.10 5.61 -6.77
CA PRO A 106 6.30 4.77 -7.96
C PRO A 106 7.47 3.79 -7.85
N LEU A 107 8.50 4.13 -7.07
CA LEU A 107 9.62 3.22 -6.83
C LEU A 107 9.16 2.00 -6.02
N VAL A 108 8.43 2.22 -4.92
CA VAL A 108 7.85 1.13 -4.13
C VAL A 108 6.92 0.28 -4.97
N TYR A 109 6.04 0.91 -5.75
CA TYR A 109 5.10 0.22 -6.62
C TYR A 109 5.81 -0.67 -7.65
N ASP A 110 6.67 -0.06 -8.47
CA ASP A 110 7.31 -0.76 -9.57
C ASP A 110 8.27 -1.84 -9.06
N PHE A 111 9.06 -1.57 -8.01
CA PHE A 111 9.96 -2.57 -7.45
C PHE A 111 9.17 -3.78 -6.92
N THR A 112 8.05 -3.56 -6.23
CA THR A 112 7.21 -4.64 -5.71
C THR A 112 6.68 -5.53 -6.83
N VAL A 113 6.14 -4.90 -7.88
CA VAL A 113 5.50 -5.63 -9.00
C VAL A 113 6.52 -6.29 -9.93
N ARG A 114 7.62 -5.59 -10.25
CA ARG A 114 8.57 -5.98 -11.32
C ARG A 114 9.77 -6.76 -10.82
N GLU A 115 10.12 -6.67 -9.54
CA GLU A 115 11.28 -7.37 -8.98
C GLU A 115 10.90 -8.32 -7.85
N TYR A 116 10.19 -7.83 -6.82
CA TYR A 116 9.86 -8.63 -5.64
C TYR A 116 9.03 -9.88 -6.01
N TRP A 117 7.82 -9.70 -6.57
CA TRP A 117 6.95 -10.84 -6.90
C TRP A 117 7.53 -11.79 -7.95
N PRO A 118 8.21 -11.31 -9.01
CA PRO A 118 8.98 -12.19 -9.91
C PRO A 118 10.10 -12.97 -9.21
N ALA A 119 10.76 -12.42 -8.18
CA ALA A 119 11.73 -13.16 -7.38
C ALA A 119 11.04 -14.25 -6.53
N VAL A 120 9.89 -13.95 -5.92
CA VAL A 120 9.08 -14.94 -5.18
C VAL A 120 8.69 -16.10 -6.10
N ARG A 121 8.16 -15.81 -7.29
CA ARG A 121 7.77 -16.85 -8.28
C ARG A 121 8.93 -17.72 -8.77
N ARG A 122 10.15 -17.18 -8.78
CA ARG A 122 11.38 -17.93 -9.08
C ARG A 122 11.91 -18.75 -7.89
N GLY A 123 11.21 -18.78 -6.76
CA GLY A 123 11.62 -19.52 -5.57
C GLY A 123 12.78 -18.89 -4.81
N ARG A 124 13.00 -17.57 -4.95
CA ARG A 124 14.05 -16.88 -4.19
C ARG A 124 13.68 -16.87 -2.71
N ASN A 125 14.59 -17.35 -1.86
CA ASN A 125 14.36 -17.43 -0.41
C ASN A 125 14.77 -16.17 0.35
N PHE A 126 15.70 -15.37 -0.19
CA PHE A 126 16.25 -14.20 0.49
C PHE A 126 16.33 -13.00 -0.44
N LEU A 127 16.10 -11.81 0.08
CA LEU A 127 16.22 -10.55 -0.64
C LEU A 127 17.11 -9.57 0.12
N ASP A 128 18.25 -9.24 -0.48
CA ASP A 128 19.22 -8.24 -0.03
C ASP A 128 19.04 -6.93 -0.80
N THR A 129 19.96 -5.98 -0.62
CA THR A 129 19.92 -4.68 -1.28
C THR A 129 20.24 -4.73 -2.76
N ASP A 130 20.99 -5.72 -3.22
CA ASP A 130 21.59 -5.74 -4.56
C ASP A 130 20.54 -5.68 -5.69
N PRO A 131 19.42 -6.42 -5.63
CA PRO A 131 18.36 -6.31 -6.64
C PRO A 131 17.77 -4.92 -6.76
N ILE A 132 17.59 -4.20 -5.63
CA ILE A 132 17.11 -2.82 -5.69
C ILE A 132 18.20 -1.91 -6.26
N LEU A 133 19.47 -2.12 -5.91
CA LEU A 133 20.56 -1.31 -6.46
C LEU A 133 20.67 -1.48 -7.97
N SER A 134 20.55 -2.70 -8.48
CA SER A 134 20.44 -2.98 -9.92
C SER A 134 19.22 -2.29 -10.53
N PHE A 135 18.04 -2.43 -9.91
CA PHE A 135 16.80 -1.80 -10.35
C PHE A 135 16.89 -0.26 -10.41
N LEU A 136 17.55 0.36 -9.42
CA LEU A 136 17.78 1.81 -9.39
C LEU A 136 18.80 2.24 -10.45
N SER A 137 19.81 1.41 -10.74
CA SER A 137 20.76 1.69 -11.82
C SER A 137 20.06 1.69 -13.18
N GLU A 138 19.19 0.71 -13.45
CA GLU A 138 18.37 0.67 -14.67
C GLU A 138 17.42 1.86 -14.76
N ALA A 139 16.79 2.21 -13.64
CA ALA A 139 15.90 3.37 -13.55
C ALA A 139 16.60 4.70 -13.90
N HIS A 140 17.91 4.81 -13.65
CA HIS A 140 18.69 5.95 -14.09
C HIS A 140 18.82 6.00 -15.61
N TYR A 141 19.22 4.89 -16.24
CA TYR A 141 19.41 4.81 -17.69
C TYR A 141 18.11 5.05 -18.47
N ASP A 142 16.99 4.57 -17.95
CA ASP A 142 15.69 4.73 -18.61
C ASP A 142 15.02 6.07 -18.34
N GLY A 143 15.60 6.97 -17.52
CA GLY A 143 15.04 8.29 -17.22
C GLY A 143 13.96 8.32 -16.12
N ARG A 144 13.76 7.22 -15.38
CA ARG A 144 12.86 7.15 -14.21
C ARG A 144 13.41 7.91 -13.00
N LEU A 145 14.70 8.24 -12.98
CA LEU A 145 15.32 9.13 -12.00
C LEU A 145 15.63 10.49 -12.64
N ASP A 146 15.25 11.59 -11.99
CA ASP A 146 15.57 12.94 -12.50
C ASP A 146 17.08 13.25 -12.44
N ASN A 147 17.77 12.71 -11.44
CA ASN A 147 19.20 12.82 -11.28
C ASN A 147 19.77 11.49 -10.79
N GLN A 148 21.01 11.19 -11.17
CA GLN A 148 21.74 10.05 -10.61
C GLN A 148 21.88 10.24 -9.09
N TRP A 149 21.44 9.24 -8.33
CA TRP A 149 21.67 9.22 -6.89
C TRP A 149 23.08 8.70 -6.60
N SER A 150 23.74 9.28 -5.59
CA SER A 150 25.00 8.73 -5.10
C SER A 150 24.77 7.34 -4.51
N GLU A 151 25.81 6.52 -4.49
CA GLU A 151 25.77 5.15 -3.94
C GLU A 151 25.18 5.13 -2.53
N LYS A 152 25.61 6.05 -1.66
CA LYS A 152 25.09 6.18 -0.29
C LYS A 152 23.58 6.45 -0.25
N VAL A 153 23.06 7.26 -1.18
CA VAL A 153 21.62 7.53 -1.28
C VAL A 153 20.91 6.28 -1.79
N SER A 154 21.39 5.64 -2.85
CA SER A 154 20.80 4.41 -3.40
C SER A 154 20.72 3.29 -2.37
N VAL A 155 21.80 3.05 -1.61
CA VAL A 155 21.82 2.05 -0.51
C VAL A 155 20.83 2.41 0.59
N ARG A 156 20.72 3.69 0.97
CA ARG A 156 19.72 4.13 1.94
C ARG A 156 18.30 3.85 1.45
N ILE A 157 18.00 4.19 0.19
CA ILE A 157 16.68 3.96 -0.39
C ILE A 157 16.36 2.47 -0.49
N ALA A 158 17.31 1.65 -0.94
CA ALA A 158 17.16 0.20 -0.97
C ALA A 158 16.80 -0.38 0.41
N ARG A 159 17.49 0.07 1.46
CA ARG A 159 17.19 -0.35 2.83
C ARG A 159 15.81 0.11 3.29
N CYS A 160 15.36 1.31 2.90
CA CYS A 160 14.03 1.81 3.23
C CYS A 160 12.91 1.03 2.52
N VAL A 161 13.08 0.69 1.24
CA VAL A 161 12.11 -0.13 0.49
C VAL A 161 12.00 -1.52 1.12
N LEU A 162 13.12 -2.18 1.40
CA LEU A 162 13.09 -3.49 2.06
C LEU A 162 12.58 -3.42 3.50
N GLY A 163 12.82 -2.31 4.20
CA GLY A 163 12.23 -2.03 5.51
C GLY A 163 10.70 -1.97 5.43
N LEU A 164 10.16 -1.24 4.45
CA LEU A 164 8.73 -1.20 4.20
C LEU A 164 8.16 -2.60 3.91
N LEU A 165 8.79 -3.37 3.01
CA LEU A 165 8.32 -4.74 2.70
C LEU A 165 8.36 -5.66 3.93
N ARG A 166 9.38 -5.51 4.79
CA ARG A 166 9.44 -6.22 6.07
C ARG A 166 8.29 -5.80 6.99
N ASP A 167 8.06 -4.50 7.14
CA ASP A 167 7.04 -3.99 8.06
C ASP A 167 5.62 -4.44 7.66
N ILE A 168 5.35 -4.57 6.36
CA ILE A 168 4.08 -5.13 5.83
C ILE A 168 3.98 -6.66 5.98
N GLY A 169 5.11 -7.34 6.18
CA GLY A 169 5.17 -8.80 6.38
C GLY A 169 5.59 -9.61 5.15
N PHE A 170 6.01 -8.96 4.06
CA PHE A 170 6.52 -9.63 2.84
C PHE A 170 7.92 -10.21 3.05
N LEU A 171 8.65 -9.65 4.02
CA LEU A 171 9.99 -10.07 4.40
C LEU A 171 10.07 -10.29 5.91
N ARG A 172 10.91 -11.24 6.33
CA ARG A 172 11.27 -11.47 7.73
C ARG A 172 12.77 -11.28 7.89
N GLU A 173 13.19 -10.48 8.86
CA GLU A 173 14.61 -10.35 9.19
C GLU A 173 15.02 -11.54 10.06
N VAL A 174 15.85 -12.43 9.49
CA VAL A 174 16.34 -13.63 10.19
C VAL A 174 17.67 -13.33 10.89
N VAL A 175 18.51 -12.53 10.24
CA VAL A 175 19.76 -11.98 10.77
C VAL A 175 19.96 -10.59 10.17
N ARG A 176 20.74 -9.74 10.84
CA ARG A 176 20.94 -8.35 10.43
C ARG A 176 21.33 -8.25 8.96
N GLY A 177 20.50 -7.59 8.16
CA GLY A 177 20.74 -7.37 6.72
C GLY A 177 20.38 -8.54 5.79
N ARG A 178 20.01 -9.71 6.33
CA ARG A 178 19.52 -10.86 5.56
C ARG A 178 18.03 -11.05 5.81
N ARG A 179 17.23 -10.74 4.79
CA ARG A 179 15.78 -10.80 4.85
C ARG A 179 15.27 -12.00 4.05
N GLU A 180 14.57 -12.87 4.73
CA GLU A 180 13.88 -14.01 4.14
C GLU A 180 12.57 -13.55 3.51
N ILE A 181 12.24 -14.11 2.35
CA ILE A 181 10.96 -13.89 1.68
C ILE A 181 9.89 -14.71 2.41
N VAL A 182 8.81 -14.04 2.82
CA VAL A 182 7.65 -14.69 3.43
C VAL A 182 6.67 -15.04 2.32
N ASN A 183 6.08 -16.24 2.38
CA ASN A 183 4.97 -16.63 1.50
C ASN A 183 3.69 -15.87 1.89
N TYR A 184 3.66 -14.59 1.54
CA TYR A 184 2.57 -13.70 1.88
C TYR A 184 1.37 -13.93 0.97
N ARG A 185 0.19 -14.07 1.58
CA ARG A 185 -1.09 -14.17 0.85
C ARG A 185 -2.01 -13.07 1.35
N MET A 186 -2.47 -12.20 0.46
CA MET A 186 -3.44 -11.14 0.79
C MET A 186 -4.69 -11.73 1.45
N SER A 187 -5.20 -11.05 2.48
CA SER A 187 -6.43 -11.45 3.17
C SER A 187 -7.66 -11.28 2.27
N ASP A 188 -8.71 -12.06 2.53
CA ASP A 188 -9.96 -11.94 1.79
C ASP A 188 -10.66 -10.61 2.07
N GLU A 189 -10.54 -10.11 3.30
CA GLU A 189 -11.03 -8.79 3.71
C GLU A 189 -10.30 -7.68 2.96
N GLY A 190 -8.98 -7.76 2.88
CA GLY A 190 -8.16 -6.83 2.09
C GLY A 190 -8.56 -6.85 0.62
N CYS A 191 -8.78 -8.03 0.05
CA CYS A 191 -9.25 -8.18 -1.34
C CYS A 191 -10.62 -7.54 -1.55
N ALA A 192 -11.61 -7.83 -0.69
CA ALA A 192 -12.95 -7.24 -0.79
C ALA A 192 -12.90 -5.70 -0.68
N ILE A 193 -12.14 -5.17 0.29
CA ILE A 193 -12.03 -3.73 0.49
C ILE A 193 -11.33 -3.06 -0.70
N LEU A 194 -10.25 -3.64 -1.24
CA LEU A 194 -9.59 -3.10 -2.44
C LEU A 194 -10.54 -3.14 -3.65
N ALA A 195 -11.23 -4.25 -3.88
CA ALA A 195 -12.20 -4.36 -4.97
C ALA A 195 -13.30 -3.29 -4.86
N ARG A 196 -13.84 -3.06 -3.65
CA ARG A 196 -14.86 -2.05 -3.43
C ARG A 196 -14.32 -0.64 -3.61
N GLU A 197 -13.11 -0.38 -3.12
CA GLU A 197 -12.45 0.92 -3.27
C GLU A 197 -12.24 1.26 -4.74
N LEU A 198 -11.78 0.29 -5.55
CA LEU A 198 -11.62 0.43 -6.99
C LEU A 198 -12.96 0.66 -7.71
N HIS A 199 -13.98 -0.11 -7.36
CA HIS A 199 -15.33 0.05 -7.92
C HIS A 199 -15.89 1.45 -7.67
N GLU A 200 -15.81 1.94 -6.43
CA GLU A 200 -16.23 3.31 -6.08
C GLU A 200 -15.35 4.40 -6.72
N SER A 201 -14.13 4.06 -7.11
CA SER A 201 -13.23 4.93 -7.87
C SER A 201 -13.49 4.86 -9.39
N GLY A 202 -14.54 4.15 -9.83
CA GLY A 202 -15.01 4.10 -11.21
C GLY A 202 -14.45 2.96 -12.06
N VAL A 203 -13.73 2.00 -11.46
CA VAL A 203 -13.25 0.80 -12.17
C VAL A 203 -14.43 -0.11 -12.48
N THR A 204 -14.59 -0.47 -13.77
CA THR A 204 -15.68 -1.34 -14.21
C THR A 204 -15.44 -2.79 -13.77
N ASP A 205 -16.51 -3.57 -13.61
CA ASP A 205 -16.41 -4.99 -13.23
C ASP A 205 -15.50 -5.80 -14.18
N SER A 206 -15.58 -5.49 -15.48
CA SER A 206 -14.76 -6.13 -16.51
C SER A 206 -13.25 -5.83 -16.39
N SER A 207 -12.89 -4.68 -15.81
CA SER A 207 -11.50 -4.25 -15.63
C SER A 207 -10.99 -4.46 -14.21
N LEU A 208 -11.89 -4.71 -13.25
CA LEU A 208 -11.56 -4.78 -11.84
C LEU A 208 -10.49 -5.82 -11.54
N CYS A 209 -10.64 -7.05 -12.02
CA CYS A 209 -9.65 -8.11 -11.81
C CYS A 209 -8.32 -7.84 -12.53
N ASN A 210 -8.32 -7.00 -13.56
CA ASN A 210 -7.12 -6.61 -14.33
C ASN A 210 -6.45 -5.34 -13.79
N HIS A 211 -6.97 -4.73 -12.72
CA HIS A 211 -6.40 -3.51 -12.17
C HIS A 211 -4.96 -3.77 -11.68
N PRO A 212 -3.97 -2.89 -12.01
CA PRO A 212 -2.56 -3.17 -11.73
C PRO A 212 -2.22 -3.29 -10.23
N ASP A 213 -3.06 -2.74 -9.34
CA ASP A 213 -2.83 -2.81 -7.89
C ASP A 213 -2.86 -4.21 -7.31
N TRP A 214 -3.54 -5.16 -7.96
CA TRP A 214 -3.48 -6.57 -7.57
C TRP A 214 -2.05 -7.13 -7.65
N GLY A 215 -1.25 -6.59 -8.58
CA GLY A 215 0.16 -6.91 -8.71
C GLY A 215 1.00 -6.52 -7.48
N LEU A 216 0.54 -5.60 -6.62
CA LEU A 216 1.21 -5.30 -5.34
C LEU A 216 1.21 -6.48 -4.39
N PHE A 217 0.31 -7.45 -4.58
CA PHE A 217 0.25 -8.71 -3.84
C PHE A 217 0.55 -9.93 -4.72
N GLY A 218 1.12 -9.71 -5.91
CA GLY A 218 1.52 -10.76 -6.82
C GLY A 218 0.36 -11.50 -7.48
N LEU A 219 -0.87 -11.00 -7.33
CA LEU A 219 -2.10 -11.64 -7.81
C LEU A 219 -2.31 -11.38 -9.31
N THR A 220 -2.67 -12.43 -10.03
CA THR A 220 -3.16 -12.39 -11.41
C THR A 220 -4.67 -12.14 -11.44
N ALA A 221 -5.20 -11.73 -12.61
CA ALA A 221 -6.64 -11.47 -12.75
C ALA A 221 -7.51 -12.70 -12.45
N SER A 222 -7.05 -13.91 -12.80
CA SER A 222 -7.74 -15.15 -12.47
C SER A 222 -7.77 -15.42 -10.97
N GLU A 223 -6.63 -15.25 -10.28
CA GLU A 223 -6.55 -15.42 -8.82
C GLU A 223 -7.42 -14.40 -8.07
N VAL A 224 -7.48 -13.15 -8.56
CA VAL A 224 -8.38 -12.13 -8.01
C VAL A 224 -9.83 -12.56 -8.18
N LEU A 225 -10.21 -13.01 -9.37
CA LEU A 225 -11.58 -13.43 -9.67
C LEU A 225 -11.99 -14.63 -8.81
N GLU A 226 -11.11 -15.62 -8.64
CA GLU A 226 -11.34 -16.78 -7.77
C GLU A 226 -11.47 -16.37 -6.31
N LYS A 227 -10.61 -15.47 -5.83
CA LYS A 227 -10.71 -14.93 -4.47
C LYS A 227 -12.03 -14.20 -4.22
N LEU A 228 -12.40 -13.27 -5.10
CA LEU A 228 -13.64 -12.49 -4.94
C LEU A 228 -14.89 -13.38 -4.99
N ASP A 229 -14.88 -14.40 -5.85
CA ASP A 229 -15.97 -15.38 -5.95
C ASP A 229 -16.12 -16.22 -4.67
N GLY A 230 -14.99 -16.58 -4.03
CA GLY A 230 -14.98 -17.30 -2.76
C GLY A 230 -15.47 -16.50 -1.54
N ILE A 231 -15.54 -15.17 -1.62
CA ILE A 231 -15.96 -14.31 -0.50
C ILE A 231 -17.48 -14.40 -0.27
N GLY A 232 -18.26 -14.36 -1.35
CA GLY A 232 -19.70 -14.63 -1.34
C GLY A 232 -20.61 -13.55 -0.72
N ALA A 233 -21.91 -13.71 -0.95
CA ALA A 233 -22.95 -12.72 -0.66
C ALA A 233 -22.97 -12.25 0.80
N GLN A 234 -22.75 -13.17 1.74
CA GLN A 234 -22.77 -12.87 3.18
C GLN A 234 -21.67 -11.90 3.60
N ARG A 235 -20.64 -11.74 2.78
CA ARG A 235 -19.49 -10.87 3.02
C ARG A 235 -19.47 -9.63 2.12
N GLY A 236 -20.59 -9.30 1.48
CA GLY A 236 -20.80 -8.00 0.84
C GLY A 236 -20.73 -7.97 -0.70
N LEU A 237 -20.38 -9.08 -1.35
CA LEU A 237 -20.32 -9.14 -2.82
C LEU A 237 -20.77 -10.49 -3.40
N ILE A 238 -21.21 -10.47 -4.66
CA ILE A 238 -21.55 -11.65 -5.44
C ILE A 238 -20.86 -11.51 -6.78
N VAL A 239 -20.07 -12.51 -7.16
CA VAL A 239 -19.46 -12.60 -8.48
C VAL A 239 -20.37 -13.44 -9.37
N GLN A 240 -20.70 -12.91 -10.54
CA GLN A 240 -21.49 -13.60 -11.56
C GLN A 240 -20.64 -13.72 -12.82
N ARG A 241 -20.59 -14.94 -13.38
CA ARG A 241 -19.78 -15.26 -14.56
C ARG A 241 -20.67 -15.76 -15.69
N ALA A 242 -20.52 -15.16 -16.87
CA ALA A 242 -21.15 -15.61 -18.11
C ALA A 242 -20.10 -15.62 -19.23
N GLY A 243 -19.47 -16.78 -19.46
CA GLY A 243 -18.33 -16.88 -20.37
C GLY A 243 -17.16 -16.03 -19.87
N SER A 244 -16.69 -15.08 -20.70
CA SER A 244 -15.64 -14.12 -20.34
C SER A 244 -16.16 -12.87 -19.62
N VAL A 245 -17.48 -12.72 -19.46
CA VAL A 245 -18.09 -11.57 -18.80
C VAL A 245 -18.15 -11.81 -17.30
N VAL A 246 -17.58 -10.88 -16.54
CA VAL A 246 -17.65 -10.83 -15.09
C VAL A 246 -18.53 -9.65 -14.69
N HIS A 247 -19.52 -9.90 -13.85
CA HIS A 247 -20.32 -8.89 -13.17
C HIS A 247 -20.17 -9.06 -11.67
N ILE A 248 -20.03 -7.94 -10.94
CA ILE A 248 -19.90 -7.94 -9.49
C ILE A 248 -21.07 -7.18 -8.91
N THR A 249 -21.96 -7.89 -8.23
CA THR A 249 -23.06 -7.29 -7.48
C THR A 249 -22.63 -7.02 -6.06
N TRP A 250 -22.72 -5.77 -5.62
CA TRP A 250 -22.47 -5.37 -4.24
C TRP A 250 -23.77 -5.41 -3.45
N VAL A 251 -23.81 -6.18 -2.35
CA VAL A 251 -25.00 -6.23 -1.47
C VAL A 251 -24.97 -5.15 -0.38
N VAL A 252 -23.94 -4.31 -0.40
CA VAL A 252 -23.71 -3.19 0.50
C VAL A 252 -23.64 -1.87 -0.29
N LYS A 253 -24.01 -0.76 0.35
CA LYS A 253 -24.14 0.55 -0.29
C LYS A 253 -22.84 1.35 -0.29
N SER A 254 -21.92 1.07 0.64
CA SER A 254 -20.63 1.76 0.73
C SER A 254 -19.50 0.86 1.22
N ILE A 255 -18.26 1.33 1.03
CA ILE A 255 -17.06 0.68 1.58
C ILE A 255 -17.08 0.61 3.11
N GLU A 256 -17.68 1.58 3.80
CA GLU A 256 -17.83 1.54 5.25
C GLU A 256 -18.77 0.43 5.70
N GLU A 257 -19.89 0.24 4.99
CA GLU A 257 -20.82 -0.88 5.24
C GLU A 257 -20.17 -2.22 4.91
N LEU A 258 -19.36 -2.30 3.85
CA LEU A 258 -18.58 -3.49 3.55
C LEU A 258 -17.65 -3.86 4.71
N ILE A 259 -16.91 -2.89 5.25
CA ILE A 259 -16.01 -3.11 6.39
C ILE A 259 -16.79 -3.62 7.61
N ASP A 260 -17.98 -3.06 7.87
CA ASP A 260 -18.84 -3.52 8.97
C ASP A 260 -19.36 -4.95 8.79
N VAL A 261 -19.62 -5.37 7.54
CA VAL A 261 -20.02 -6.75 7.23
C VAL A 261 -18.84 -7.71 7.36
N LEU A 262 -17.65 -7.32 6.89
CA LEU A 262 -16.46 -8.15 6.92
C LEU A 262 -15.93 -8.42 8.33
N ALA A 263 -16.24 -7.53 9.29
CA ALA A 263 -15.78 -7.63 10.68
C ALA A 263 -16.66 -8.48 11.60
N ARG A 264 -17.79 -9.00 11.09
CA ARG A 264 -18.72 -9.86 11.83
C ARG A 264 -18.28 -11.33 11.86
#